data_AF-A0AAD4WJ05-F1
#
_entry.id   AF-A0AAD4WJ05-F1
#
_cell.length_a   1.000
_cell.length_b   1.000
_cell.length_c   1.000
_cell.angle_alpha   90.00
_cell.angle_beta   90.00
_cell.angle_gamma   90.00
#
_symmetry.space_group_name_H-M   'P 1'
#
loop_
_entity.id
_entity.type
_entity.pdbx_description
1 polymer ?
#
loop_
_entity_poly.entity_id
_entity_poly.type
_entity_poly.pdbx_seq_one_letter_code
_entity_poly.pdbx_strand_id
1 'polypeptide(L)'
;MSDKASCSGGDVRSLHFEDDTAKNGKHQEDEEKEEEKQEEKEKEDEEKHDDKAPSSLKTLCRYVETTLVPEEKILQFTIDKEVFGRERDTFLLPEDITQFAGMEEIGATVVAVYMRYLHDVLKQANMCSMVGFINPATVSANSGTIADRSRLVAARLQKTNGE
;
A
#
# COMPACT_ATOMS: atom_id res chain seq x y z
N MET A 1 -9.29 40.90 -44.22
CA MET A 1 -9.42 40.93 -45.70
C MET A 1 -8.68 39.68 -46.18
N SER A 2 -9.26 38.63 -46.74
CA SER A 2 -10.54 38.48 -47.46
C SER A 2 -10.97 37.02 -47.42
N ASP A 3 -12.28 36.80 -47.34
CA ASP A 3 -12.95 35.50 -47.57
C ASP A 3 -12.80 35.05 -49.02
N LYS A 4 -12.82 33.73 -49.25
CA LYS A 4 -13.83 33.08 -50.13
C LYS A 4 -13.70 31.56 -50.15
N ALA A 5 -14.84 30.91 -49.92
CA ALA A 5 -15.10 29.51 -50.19
C ALA A 5 -15.19 29.23 -51.71
N SER A 6 -14.92 27.98 -52.10
CA SER A 6 -15.37 27.43 -53.38
C SER A 6 -15.54 25.91 -53.29
N CYS A 7 -16.76 25.44 -53.63
CA CYS A 7 -17.11 24.04 -53.80
C CYS A 7 -17.46 23.79 -55.28
N SER A 8 -16.94 22.71 -55.85
CA SER A 8 -17.51 21.94 -56.98
C SER A 8 -16.68 20.66 -57.13
N GLY A 9 -17.18 19.49 -57.53
CA GLY A 9 -18.50 19.02 -57.90
C GLY A 9 -18.41 17.53 -58.33
N GLY A 10 -19.56 16.88 -58.50
CA GLY A 10 -19.78 15.90 -59.60
C GLY A 10 -19.37 14.43 -59.44
N ASP A 11 -20.34 13.62 -58.99
CA ASP A 11 -20.92 12.42 -59.64
C ASP A 11 -20.10 11.15 -60.05
N VAL A 12 -20.42 10.06 -59.33
CA VAL A 12 -20.74 8.66 -59.71
C VAL A 12 -19.89 7.92 -60.76
N ARG A 13 -19.26 6.81 -60.34
CA ARG A 13 -19.49 5.47 -60.90
C ARG A 13 -18.94 4.34 -60.01
N SER A 14 -19.81 3.35 -59.78
CA SER A 14 -19.55 2.08 -59.12
C SER A 14 -18.46 1.26 -59.80
N LEU A 15 -17.58 0.64 -59.01
CA LEU A 15 -17.01 -0.67 -59.30
C LEU A 15 -16.97 -1.50 -58.03
N HIS A 16 -17.64 -2.65 -58.11
CA HIS A 16 -17.70 -3.71 -57.14
C HIS A 16 -16.38 -4.50 -57.21
N PHE A 17 -15.70 -4.67 -56.08
CA PHE A 17 -14.68 -5.70 -55.89
C PHE A 17 -14.82 -6.28 -54.49
N GLU A 18 -15.43 -7.45 -54.50
CA GLU A 18 -15.27 -8.67 -53.68
C GLU A 18 -14.73 -8.60 -52.25
N ASP A 19 -15.50 -9.29 -51.41
CA ASP A 19 -15.33 -9.72 -50.02
C ASP A 19 -14.00 -10.45 -49.78
N ASP A 20 -13.28 -10.04 -48.73
CA ASP A 20 -12.25 -10.85 -48.05
C ASP A 20 -12.50 -10.75 -46.53
N THR A 21 -13.61 -11.32 -46.08
CA THR A 21 -13.85 -11.63 -44.69
C THR A 21 -12.97 -12.82 -44.28
N ALA A 22 -11.78 -12.59 -43.71
CA ALA A 22 -11.04 -13.65 -43.01
C ALA A 22 -10.01 -13.13 -41.99
N LYS A 23 -10.26 -13.50 -40.72
CA LYS A 23 -9.31 -13.62 -39.59
C LYS A 23 -8.88 -12.34 -38.85
N ASN A 24 -9.74 -11.84 -37.96
CA ASN A 24 -9.28 -11.09 -36.79
C ASN A 24 -9.83 -11.61 -35.44
N GLY A 25 -10.60 -12.71 -35.43
CA GLY A 25 -11.19 -13.25 -34.20
C GLY A 25 -10.27 -14.10 -33.32
N LYS A 26 -9.20 -14.69 -33.87
CA LYS A 26 -8.33 -15.59 -33.09
C LYS A 26 -7.42 -14.88 -32.10
N HIS A 27 -6.94 -13.67 -32.42
CA HIS A 27 -5.97 -12.98 -31.56
C HIS A 27 -6.62 -12.38 -30.29
N GLN A 28 -7.89 -12.00 -30.33
CA GLN A 28 -8.61 -11.46 -29.18
C GLN A 28 -9.10 -12.57 -28.23
N GLU A 29 -9.57 -13.70 -28.76
CA GLU A 29 -9.98 -14.85 -27.92
C GLU A 29 -8.80 -15.50 -27.18
N ASP A 30 -7.60 -15.50 -27.79
CA ASP A 30 -6.40 -16.05 -27.15
C ASP A 30 -5.87 -15.13 -26.02
N GLU A 31 -6.00 -13.80 -26.16
CA GLU A 31 -5.65 -12.82 -25.12
C GLU A 31 -6.63 -12.85 -23.93
N GLU A 32 -7.94 -12.82 -24.17
CA GLU A 32 -8.94 -12.92 -23.08
C GLU A 32 -8.79 -14.23 -22.30
N LYS A 33 -8.43 -15.33 -22.98
CA LYS A 33 -8.23 -16.64 -22.36
C LYS A 33 -6.90 -16.76 -21.61
N GLU A 34 -5.87 -16.01 -22.00
CA GLU A 34 -4.65 -15.87 -21.21
C GLU A 34 -4.88 -14.99 -19.98
N GLU A 35 -5.67 -13.91 -20.09
CA GLU A 35 -6.08 -13.06 -18.97
C GLU A 35 -6.95 -13.82 -17.97
N GLU A 36 -8.00 -14.53 -18.40
CA GLU A 36 -8.82 -15.37 -17.52
C GLU A 36 -7.97 -16.44 -16.82
N LYS A 37 -7.02 -17.04 -17.53
CA LYS A 37 -6.14 -18.07 -16.96
C LYS A 37 -5.09 -17.49 -16.01
N GLN A 38 -4.67 -16.24 -16.20
CA GLN A 38 -3.85 -15.52 -15.23
C GLN A 38 -4.66 -15.17 -14.00
N GLU A 39 -5.88 -14.67 -14.16
CA GLU A 39 -6.76 -14.31 -13.06
C GLU A 39 -7.21 -15.54 -12.25
N GLU A 40 -7.49 -16.67 -12.90
CA GLU A 40 -7.75 -17.96 -12.24
C GLU A 40 -6.52 -18.43 -11.47
N LYS A 41 -5.32 -18.27 -12.02
CA LYS A 41 -4.08 -18.72 -11.38
C LYS A 41 -3.70 -17.82 -10.20
N GLU A 42 -3.96 -16.51 -10.28
CA GLU A 42 -3.84 -15.58 -9.16
C GLU A 42 -4.83 -15.93 -8.04
N LYS A 43 -6.09 -16.21 -8.38
CA LYS A 43 -7.11 -16.66 -7.40
C LYS A 43 -6.76 -18.02 -6.77
N GLU A 44 -6.22 -18.95 -7.55
CA GLU A 44 -5.82 -20.28 -7.05
C GLU A 44 -4.56 -20.21 -6.15
N ASP A 45 -3.62 -19.31 -6.44
CA ASP A 45 -2.46 -19.05 -5.59
C ASP A 45 -2.87 -18.26 -4.32
N GLU A 46 -3.79 -17.30 -4.39
CA GLU A 46 -4.39 -16.65 -3.22
C GLU A 46 -5.08 -17.66 -2.29
N GLU A 47 -5.86 -18.59 -2.84
CA GLU A 47 -6.56 -19.63 -2.07
C GLU A 47 -5.58 -20.63 -1.43
N LYS A 48 -4.48 -20.97 -2.11
CA LYS A 48 -3.42 -21.85 -1.55
C LYS A 48 -2.56 -21.17 -0.49
N HIS A 49 -2.46 -19.85 -0.51
CA HIS A 49 -1.75 -19.09 0.52
C HIS A 49 -2.52 -19.01 1.84
N ASP A 50 -3.85 -19.04 1.79
CA ASP A 50 -4.68 -18.96 2.99
C ASP A 50 -4.36 -20.12 3.96
N ASP A 51 -4.31 -21.37 3.52
CA ASP A 51 -4.16 -22.54 4.41
C ASP A 51 -2.88 -22.61 5.26
N LYS A 52 -1.85 -21.80 4.96
CA LYS A 52 -0.59 -21.78 5.72
C LYS A 52 -0.45 -20.61 6.70
N ALA A 53 -1.31 -19.60 6.62
CA ALA A 53 -1.21 -18.45 7.52
C ALA A 53 -1.59 -18.83 8.97
N PRO A 54 -0.84 -18.34 9.99
CA PRO A 54 -1.23 -18.48 11.38
C PRO A 54 -2.67 -18.00 11.62
N SER A 55 -3.42 -18.70 12.48
CA SER A 55 -4.84 -18.39 12.76
C SER A 55 -5.07 -16.96 13.25
N SER A 56 -4.07 -16.37 13.91
CA SER A 56 -4.08 -14.97 14.32
C SER A 56 -4.08 -14.01 13.13
N LEU A 57 -3.27 -14.26 12.09
CA LEU A 57 -3.24 -13.45 10.88
C LEU A 57 -4.54 -13.61 10.09
N LYS A 58 -5.07 -14.83 9.97
CA LYS A 58 -6.39 -15.06 9.34
C LYS A 58 -7.51 -14.28 10.03
N THR A 59 -7.50 -14.29 11.36
CA THR A 59 -8.50 -13.55 12.15
C THR A 59 -8.36 -12.05 11.94
N LEU A 60 -7.12 -11.55 11.80
CA LEU A 60 -6.84 -10.16 11.53
C LEU A 60 -7.31 -9.75 10.13
N CYS A 61 -6.99 -10.51 9.07
CA CYS A 61 -7.50 -10.27 7.72
C CYS A 61 -9.03 -10.26 7.69
N ARG A 62 -9.66 -11.28 8.29
CA ARG A 62 -11.12 -11.34 8.40
C ARG A 62 -11.70 -10.11 9.11
N TYR A 63 -11.06 -9.60 10.15
CA TYR A 63 -11.51 -8.38 10.81
C TYR A 63 -11.44 -7.16 9.89
N VAL A 64 -10.40 -7.04 9.06
CA VAL A 64 -10.29 -6.00 8.05
C VAL A 64 -11.44 -6.10 7.04
N GLU A 65 -11.62 -7.28 6.44
CA GLU A 65 -12.60 -7.53 5.38
C GLU A 65 -14.06 -7.38 5.86
N THR A 66 -14.35 -7.84 7.08
CA THR A 66 -15.72 -7.90 7.59
C THR A 66 -16.12 -6.71 8.45
N THR A 67 -15.18 -5.86 8.86
CA THR A 67 -15.44 -4.73 9.75
C THR A 67 -14.82 -3.43 9.27
N LEU A 68 -13.51 -3.38 9.03
CA LEU A 68 -12.85 -2.10 8.71
C LEU A 68 -13.23 -1.57 7.32
N VAL A 69 -13.20 -2.43 6.30
CA VAL A 69 -13.53 -2.06 4.93
C VAL A 69 -15.01 -1.67 4.77
N PRO A 70 -15.99 -2.47 5.21
CA PRO A 70 -17.40 -2.15 5.02
C PRO A 70 -17.86 -0.90 5.78
N GLU A 71 -17.23 -0.60 6.91
CA GLU A 71 -17.58 0.54 7.75
C GLU A 71 -16.71 1.78 7.45
N GLU A 72 -15.82 1.70 6.44
CA GLU A 72 -14.86 2.75 6.09
C GLU A 72 -14.05 3.24 7.31
N LYS A 73 -13.70 2.31 8.21
CA LYS A 73 -13.03 2.61 9.47
C LYS A 73 -11.52 2.51 9.33
N ILE A 74 -10.85 3.50 9.92
CA ILE A 74 -9.41 3.50 10.17
C ILE A 74 -9.15 3.32 11.67
N LEU A 75 -8.08 2.63 12.04
CA LEU A 75 -7.69 2.50 13.44
C LEU A 75 -6.82 3.70 13.83
N GLN A 76 -7.34 4.59 14.68
CA GLN A 76 -6.61 5.75 15.19
C GLN A 76 -6.07 5.48 16.60
N PHE A 77 -4.84 5.90 16.84
CA PHE A 77 -4.22 5.87 18.17
C PHE A 77 -3.18 6.98 18.29
N THR A 78 -3.00 7.47 19.51
CA THR A 78 -1.95 8.45 19.83
C THR A 78 -0.71 7.71 20.32
N ILE A 79 0.43 8.03 19.72
CA ILE A 79 1.73 7.59 20.19
C ILE A 79 2.29 8.66 21.11
N ASP A 80 2.40 8.32 22.39
CA ASP A 80 2.83 9.23 23.43
C ASP A 80 4.27 9.71 23.23
N LYS A 81 4.56 10.90 23.77
CA LYS A 81 5.89 11.54 23.64
C LYS A 81 7.02 10.72 24.24
N GLU A 82 6.74 9.83 25.19
CA GLU A 82 7.70 8.96 25.84
C GLU A 82 8.32 7.98 24.83
N VAL A 83 7.55 7.55 23.83
CA VAL A 83 7.98 6.57 22.82
C VAL A 83 8.99 7.16 21.86
N PHE A 84 8.69 8.31 21.23
CA PHE A 84 9.53 8.90 20.18
C PHE A 84 10.11 10.29 20.50
N GLY A 85 9.89 10.79 21.72
CA GLY A 85 10.30 12.14 22.13
C GLY A 85 9.34 13.25 21.66
N ARG A 86 8.23 12.88 21.02
CA ARG A 86 7.12 13.76 20.63
C ARG A 86 5.84 12.97 20.52
N GLU A 87 4.74 13.59 20.93
CA GLU A 87 3.40 13.02 20.76
C GLU A 87 2.97 13.12 19.29
N ARG A 88 2.19 12.14 18.83
CA ARG A 88 1.59 12.18 17.49
C ARG A 88 0.39 11.26 17.39
N ASP A 89 -0.61 11.72 16.65
CA ASP A 89 -1.65 10.82 16.15
C ASP A 89 -1.10 9.96 15.02
N THR A 90 -1.52 8.69 15.02
CA THR A 90 -1.13 7.70 14.03
C THR A 90 -2.38 6.90 13.67
N PHE A 91 -2.44 6.47 12.41
CA PHE A 91 -3.56 5.76 11.83
C PHE A 91 -3.03 4.49 11.19
N LEU A 92 -3.73 3.37 11.36
CA LEU A 92 -3.56 2.19 10.52
C LEU A 92 -4.73 2.12 9.54
N LEU A 93 -4.39 2.02 8.28
CA LEU A 93 -5.33 1.77 7.21
C LEU A 93 -5.57 0.26 7.06
N PRO A 94 -6.72 -0.17 6.49
CA PRO A 94 -6.92 -1.56 6.07
C PRO A 94 -5.73 -2.13 5.30
N GLU A 95 -5.14 -1.34 4.40
CA GLU A 95 -4.01 -1.72 3.56
C GLU A 95 -2.74 -2.01 4.39
N ASP A 96 -2.48 -1.23 5.44
CA ASP A 96 -1.34 -1.48 6.33
C ASP A 96 -1.45 -2.87 6.99
N ILE A 97 -2.68 -3.30 7.28
CA ILE A 97 -2.96 -4.57 7.95
C ILE A 97 -2.90 -5.74 6.97
N THR A 98 -3.49 -5.59 5.78
CA THR A 98 -3.44 -6.63 4.75
C THR A 98 -2.01 -6.87 4.27
N GLN A 99 -1.22 -5.82 4.05
CA GLN A 99 0.20 -5.94 3.73
C GLN A 99 0.99 -6.68 4.82
N PHE A 100 0.77 -6.31 6.09
CA PHE A 100 1.41 -7.00 7.21
C PHE A 100 1.02 -8.48 7.28
N ALA A 101 -0.26 -8.80 7.10
CA ALA A 101 -0.75 -10.17 7.19
C ALA A 101 -0.37 -11.03 5.96
N GLY A 102 -0.27 -10.40 4.79
CA GLY A 102 0.17 -10.99 3.52
C GLY A 102 1.68 -11.20 3.42
N MET A 103 2.45 -10.84 4.45
CA MET A 103 3.92 -10.91 4.46
C MET A 103 4.57 -10.02 3.38
N GLU A 104 3.94 -8.90 3.06
CA GLU A 104 4.43 -7.90 2.10
C GLU A 104 5.37 -6.88 2.77
N GLU A 105 5.89 -5.94 1.96
CA GLU A 105 6.63 -4.80 2.50
C GLU A 105 5.71 -3.92 3.35
N ILE A 106 6.10 -3.71 4.61
CA ILE A 106 5.32 -2.89 5.55
C ILE A 106 5.84 -1.47 5.64
N GLY A 107 4.91 -0.52 5.74
CA GLY A 107 5.22 0.89 5.94
C GLY A 107 5.83 1.20 7.32
N ALA A 108 6.45 2.37 7.41
CA ALA A 108 6.98 2.91 8.67
C ALA A 108 5.90 3.07 9.76
N THR A 109 4.63 3.23 9.35
CA THR A 109 3.47 3.28 10.25
C THR A 109 3.34 1.99 11.05
N VAL A 110 3.28 0.84 10.40
CA VAL A 110 3.16 -0.49 11.05
C VAL A 110 4.30 -0.72 12.03
N VAL A 111 5.54 -0.41 11.61
CA VAL A 111 6.73 -0.50 12.47
C VAL A 111 6.60 0.40 13.70
N ALA A 112 6.08 1.62 13.53
CA ALA A 112 5.87 2.54 14.63
C ALA A 112 4.81 2.06 15.63
N VAL A 113 3.72 1.45 15.17
CA VAL A 113 2.70 0.84 16.04
C VAL A 113 3.32 -0.27 16.88
N TYR A 114 4.13 -1.12 16.25
CA TYR A 114 4.82 -2.18 16.97
C TYR A 114 5.81 -1.64 18.01
N MET A 115 6.56 -0.58 17.69
CA MET A 115 7.41 0.11 18.67
C MET A 115 6.61 0.70 19.84
N ARG A 116 5.40 1.23 19.59
CA ARG A 116 4.50 1.71 20.64
C ARG A 116 4.06 0.56 21.57
N TYR A 117 3.76 -0.61 21.02
CA TYR A 117 3.47 -1.81 21.80
C TYR A 117 4.68 -2.27 22.62
N LEU A 118 5.87 -2.33 22.02
CA LEU A 118 7.10 -2.70 22.72
C LEU A 118 7.42 -1.75 23.87
N HIS A 119 7.16 -0.46 23.71
CA HIS A 119 7.31 0.51 24.79
C HIS A 119 6.42 0.16 26.00
N ASP A 120 5.17 -0.26 25.80
CA ASP A 120 4.32 -0.69 26.92
C ASP A 120 4.84 -1.94 27.61
N VAL A 121 5.35 -2.91 26.84
CA VAL A 121 5.98 -4.11 27.39
C VAL A 121 7.19 -3.72 28.26
N LEU A 122 8.03 -2.81 27.79
CA LEU A 122 9.18 -2.30 28.55
C LEU A 122 8.75 -1.50 29.79
N LYS A 123 7.65 -0.74 29.70
CA LYS A 123 7.08 -0.02 30.83
C LYS A 123 6.61 -0.97 31.93
N GLN A 124 5.92 -2.05 31.56
CA GLN A 124 5.51 -3.09 32.50
C GLN A 124 6.71 -3.79 33.16
N ALA A 125 7.82 -3.93 32.43
CA ALA A 125 9.06 -4.50 32.94
C ALA A 125 9.95 -3.51 33.73
N ASN A 126 9.54 -2.23 33.85
CA ASN A 126 10.36 -1.15 34.43
C ASN A 126 11.71 -0.96 33.71
N MET A 127 11.71 -1.11 32.38
CA MET A 127 12.89 -1.07 31.50
C MET A 127 12.87 0.11 30.51
N CYS A 128 11.95 1.07 30.66
CA CYS A 128 11.83 2.22 29.74
C CYS A 128 13.12 3.04 29.59
N SER A 129 13.94 3.13 30.65
CA SER A 129 15.19 3.89 30.62
C SER A 129 16.31 3.21 29.81
N MET A 130 16.16 1.93 29.46
CA MET A 130 17.20 1.18 28.74
C MET A 130 17.07 1.24 27.22
N VAL A 131 15.91 1.65 26.69
CA VAL A 131 15.63 1.64 25.26
C VAL A 131 14.98 2.96 24.84
N GLY A 132 15.62 3.67 23.91
CA GLY A 132 15.04 4.83 23.25
C GLY A 132 14.59 4.46 21.83
N PHE A 133 13.29 4.58 21.54
CA PHE A 133 12.80 4.40 20.16
C PHE A 133 12.94 5.69 19.33
N ILE A 134 13.14 5.49 18.03
CA ILE A 134 13.18 6.55 17.02
C ILE A 134 12.06 6.28 16.03
N ASN A 135 11.33 7.33 15.64
CA ASN A 135 10.24 7.18 14.68
C ASN A 135 10.82 6.77 13.31
N PRO A 136 10.48 5.58 12.77
CA PRO A 136 11.02 5.08 11.51
C PRO A 136 10.78 6.03 10.33
N ALA A 137 9.64 6.72 10.29
CA ALA A 137 9.33 7.68 9.21
C ALA A 137 10.27 8.90 9.18
N THR A 138 10.97 9.17 10.27
CA THR A 138 11.89 10.32 10.38
C THR A 138 13.35 9.97 10.07
N VAL A 139 13.65 8.67 9.96
CA VAL A 139 15.00 8.17 9.70
C VAL A 139 15.08 7.22 8.50
N SER A 140 13.97 7.02 7.79
CA SER A 140 13.95 6.24 6.55
C SER A 140 14.78 6.90 5.46
N ALA A 141 15.21 6.13 4.46
CA ALA A 141 15.99 6.64 3.33
C ALA A 141 15.29 7.79 2.60
N ASN A 142 13.95 7.78 2.61
CA ASN A 142 13.09 8.73 1.92
C ASN A 142 12.78 9.99 2.76
N SER A 143 13.36 10.10 3.96
CA SER A 143 13.08 11.19 4.90
C SER A 143 14.24 12.21 4.91
N GLY A 144 14.00 13.40 4.36
CA GLY A 144 14.95 14.52 4.39
C GLY A 144 16.35 14.19 3.85
N THR A 145 17.32 15.03 4.19
CA THR A 145 18.74 14.78 3.87
C THR A 145 19.37 13.83 4.89
N ILE A 146 20.52 13.23 4.54
CA ILE A 146 21.34 12.44 5.49
C ILE A 146 21.66 13.29 6.75
N ALA A 147 21.95 14.58 6.57
CA ALA A 147 22.26 15.46 7.69
C ALA A 147 21.04 15.71 8.60
N ASP A 148 19.82 15.82 8.03
CA ASP A 148 18.58 15.94 8.81
C ASP A 148 18.34 14.70 9.67
N ARG A 149 18.46 13.51 9.06
CA ARG A 149 18.28 12.24 9.77
C ARG A 149 19.31 12.06 10.88
N SER A 150 20.58 12.36 10.60
CA SER A 150 21.65 12.31 11.60
C SER A 150 21.38 13.24 12.78
N ARG A 151 20.88 14.46 12.53
CA ARG A 151 20.49 15.39 13.60
C ARG A 151 19.32 14.86 14.42
N LEU A 152 18.31 14.24 13.79
CA LEU A 152 17.16 13.66 14.49
C LEU A 152 17.58 12.50 15.41
N VAL A 153 18.45 11.62 14.93
CA VAL A 153 19.04 10.53 15.74
C VAL A 153 19.84 11.10 16.91
N ALA A 154 20.76 12.04 16.64
CA ALA A 154 21.58 12.67 17.68
C ALA A 154 20.73 13.38 18.74
N ALA A 155 19.70 14.12 18.33
CA ALA A 155 18.79 14.80 19.24
C ALA A 155 18.00 13.80 20.11
N ARG A 156 17.65 12.62 19.58
CA ARG A 156 17.00 11.58 20.39
C ARG A 156 17.97 11.01 21.43
N LEU A 157 19.20 10.70 21.03
CA LEU A 157 20.24 10.18 21.94
C LEU A 157 20.61 11.18 23.05
N GLN A 158 20.65 12.47 22.77
CA GLN A 158 20.93 13.48 23.79
C GLN A 158 19.81 13.62 24.82
N LYS A 159 18.58 13.23 24.46
CA LYS A 159 17.40 13.30 25.33
C LYS A 159 17.20 12.03 26.16
N THR A 160 18.07 11.02 26.07
CA THR A 160 18.01 9.81 26.90
C THR A 160 18.76 9.95 28.23
N ASN A 161 18.99 11.16 28.72
CA ASN A 161 19.47 11.35 30.09
C ASN A 161 18.36 10.92 31.04
N GLY A 162 18.69 9.98 31.94
CA GLY A 162 17.74 9.22 32.74
C GLY A 162 17.08 9.99 33.90
N GLU A 163 16.54 11.18 33.63
CA GLU A 163 15.69 12.00 34.51
C GLU A 163 14.84 12.99 33.68
#